data_AF-A0A4U7E6D2-F1
#
_entry.id   AF-A0A4U7E6D2-F1
#
_cell.length_a   1.000
_cell.length_b   1.000
_cell.length_c   1.000
_cell.angle_alpha   90.00
_cell.angle_beta   90.00
_cell.angle_gamma   90.00
#
_symmetry.space_group_name_H-M   'P 1'
#
loop_
_entity.id
_entity.type
_entity.pdbx_description
1 polymer ?
#
loop_
_entity_poly.entity_id
_entity_poly.type
_entity_poly.pdbx_seq_one_letter_code
_entity_poly.pdbx_strand_id
1 'polypeptide(L)'
;MNSLSTLEQVVLILLGITAATHLYAGVIEGAPPVLLAGVGFIGGMLLYARGVRRHGLAIAAIPYTAVQIPLWYIAKAGNFTLVGYVDKIVLLC
;
A
#
# COMPACT_ATOMS: atom_id res chain seq x y z
N MET A 1 22.43 -3.26 -14.58
CA MET A 1 21.31 -2.77 -13.75
C MET A 1 20.51 -1.83 -14.62
N ASN A 2 19.27 -2.17 -14.99
CA ASN A 2 18.43 -1.23 -15.73
C ASN A 2 17.96 -0.15 -14.75
N SER A 3 18.13 1.11 -15.12
CA SER A 3 17.57 2.25 -14.38
C SER A 3 16.03 2.16 -14.38
N LEU A 4 15.39 2.59 -13.30
CA LEU A 4 13.93 2.62 -13.21
C LEU A 4 13.37 3.64 -14.20
N SER A 5 12.32 3.25 -14.92
CA SER A 5 11.59 4.21 -15.75
C SER A 5 10.89 5.26 -14.88
N THR A 6 10.57 6.43 -15.44
CA THR A 6 9.83 7.49 -14.74
C THR A 6 8.53 6.96 -14.14
N LEU A 7 7.81 6.10 -14.87
CA LEU A 7 6.58 5.48 -14.38
C LEU A 7 6.83 4.61 -13.15
N GLU A 8 7.89 3.81 -13.14
CA GLU A 8 8.23 2.96 -12.00
C GLU A 8 8.61 3.78 -10.77
N GLN A 9 9.30 4.91 -10.97
CA GLN A 9 9.62 5.83 -9.88
C GLN A 9 8.35 6.42 -9.29
N VAL A 10 7.42 6.89 -10.13
CA VAL A 10 6.12 7.42 -9.68
C VAL A 10 5.35 6.36 -8.92
N VAL A 11 5.24 5.13 -9.43
CA VAL A 11 4.55 4.02 -8.75
C VAL A 11 5.18 3.71 -7.39
N LEU A 12 6.51 3.69 -7.30
CA LEU A 12 7.19 3.47 -6.01
C LEU A 12 6.95 4.60 -5.02
N ILE A 13 6.86 5.86 -5.48
CA ILE A 13 6.52 7.00 -4.63
C ILE A 13 5.08 6.85 -4.10
N LEU A 14 4.12 6.53 -4.98
CA LEU A 14 2.73 6.33 -4.58
C LEU A 14 2.61 5.18 -3.56
N LEU A 15 3.25 4.04 -3.82
CA LEU A 15 3.31 2.93 -2.87
C LEU A 15 3.97 3.31 -1.54
N GLY A 16 4.99 4.17 -1.58
CA GLY A 16 5.63 4.70 -0.38
C GLY A 16 4.68 5.55 0.46
N ILE A 17 3.90 6.43 -0.19
CA ILE A 17 2.88 7.24 0.48
C ILE A 17 1.80 6.34 1.08
N THR A 18 1.27 5.38 0.30
CA THR A 18 0.29 4.38 0.78
C THR A 18 0.81 3.58 1.97
N ALA A 19 2.08 3.15 1.94
CA ALA A 19 2.67 2.46 3.07
C ALA A 19 2.71 3.35 4.31
N ALA A 20 3.14 4.61 4.19
CA ALA A 20 3.24 5.54 5.30
C ALA A 20 1.89 5.85 5.93
N THR A 21 0.85 6.08 5.14
CA THR A 21 -0.53 6.31 5.61
C THR A 21 -1.08 5.09 6.34
N HIS A 22 -0.81 3.88 5.86
CA HIS A 22 -1.22 2.64 6.53
C HIS A 22 -0.48 2.41 7.85
N LEU A 23 0.83 2.69 7.91
CA LEU A 23 1.58 2.64 9.16
C LEU A 23 1.03 3.65 10.18
N TYR A 24 0.76 4.88 9.74
CA TYR A 24 0.15 5.91 10.59
C TYR A 24 -1.22 5.47 11.12
N ALA A 25 -2.12 5.03 10.25
CA ALA A 25 -3.45 4.55 10.65
C ALA A 25 -3.36 3.35 11.60
N GLY A 26 -2.41 2.46 11.36
CA GLY A 26 -2.14 1.31 12.20
C GLY A 26 -1.68 1.67 13.62
N VAL A 27 -0.69 2.55 13.72
CA VAL A 27 -0.03 2.91 15.00
C VAL A 27 -0.80 3.98 15.76
N ILE A 28 -1.25 5.03 15.07
CA ILE A 28 -1.85 6.22 15.69
C ILE A 28 -3.37 6.10 15.78
N GLU A 29 -4.02 5.55 14.76
CA GLU A 29 -5.48 5.43 14.72
C GLU A 29 -5.99 4.07 15.23
N GLY A 30 -5.09 3.19 15.70
CA GLY A 30 -5.44 1.94 16.36
C GLY A 30 -6.05 0.89 15.43
N ALA A 31 -5.59 0.80 14.18
CA ALA A 31 -6.11 -0.15 13.18
C ALA A 31 -5.07 -1.23 12.79
N PRO A 32 -4.80 -2.26 13.63
CA PRO A 32 -3.79 -3.29 13.35
C PRO A 32 -3.88 -3.99 11.98
N PRO A 33 -5.07 -4.31 11.41
CA PRO A 33 -5.15 -4.85 10.06
C PRO A 33 -4.58 -3.89 8.99
N VAL A 34 -4.79 -2.58 9.18
CA VAL A 34 -4.27 -1.52 8.30
C VAL A 34 -2.76 -1.38 8.47
N LEU A 35 -2.22 -1.60 9.69
CA LEU A 35 -0.77 -1.66 9.92
C LEU A 35 -0.10 -2.75 9.10
N LEU A 36 -0.66 -3.97 9.13
CA LEU A 36 -0.16 -5.11 8.37
C LEU A 36 -0.17 -4.82 6.86
N ALA A 37 -1.17 -4.06 6.40
CA ALA A 37 -1.24 -3.62 5.02
C ALA A 37 -0.05 -2.71 4.63
N GLY A 38 0.32 -1.77 5.50
CA GLY A 38 1.49 -0.91 5.29
C GLY A 38 2.79 -1.70 5.19
N VAL A 39 2.95 -2.70 6.06
CA VAL A 39 4.10 -3.62 6.03
C VAL A 39 4.16 -4.42 4.73
N GLY A 40 3.03 -4.93 4.23
CA GLY A 40 3.02 -5.66 2.97
C GLY A 40 3.31 -4.79 1.75
N PHE A 41 2.89 -3.51 1.73
CA PHE A 41 3.31 -2.57 0.68
C PHE A 41 4.83 -2.33 0.69
N ILE A 42 5.43 -2.15 1.88
CA ILE A 42 6.89 -2.07 2.03
C ILE A 42 7.56 -3.35 1.53
N GLY A 43 7.03 -4.51 1.90
CA GLY A 43 7.52 -5.81 1.42
C GLY A 43 7.49 -5.90 -0.10
N GLY A 44 6.38 -5.51 -0.74
CA GLY A 44 6.24 -5.47 -2.20
C GLY A 44 7.26 -4.56 -2.88
N MET A 45 7.45 -3.34 -2.36
CA MET A 45 8.46 -2.41 -2.87
C MET A 45 9.89 -2.97 -2.75
N LEU A 46 10.23 -3.59 -1.63
CA LEU A 46 11.55 -4.20 -1.43
C LEU A 46 11.79 -5.40 -2.36
N LEU A 47 10.78 -6.23 -2.58
CA LEU A 47 10.85 -7.33 -3.55
C LEU A 47 11.04 -6.80 -4.97
N TYR A 48 10.30 -5.74 -5.34
CA TYR A 48 10.47 -5.06 -6.62
C TYR A 48 11.90 -4.51 -6.80
N ALA A 49 12.41 -3.79 -5.80
CA ALA A 49 13.77 -3.24 -5.82
C ALA A 49 14.87 -4.31 -5.90
N ARG A 50 14.63 -5.50 -5.35
CA ARG A 50 15.52 -6.67 -5.47
C ARG A 50 15.44 -7.38 -6.82
N GLY A 51 14.60 -6.92 -7.74
CA GLY A 51 14.47 -7.49 -9.09
C GLY A 51 13.58 -8.73 -9.16
N VAL A 52 12.69 -8.95 -8.19
CA VAL A 52 11.67 -10.00 -8.29
C VAL A 52 10.79 -9.77 -9.51
N ARG A 53 10.37 -10.86 -10.16
CA ARG A 53 9.60 -10.82 -11.42
C ARG A 53 8.33 -9.99 -11.23
N ARG A 54 8.24 -8.88 -11.98
CA ARG A 54 7.13 -7.92 -11.95
C ARG A 54 5.76 -8.57 -12.11
N HIS A 55 5.64 -9.53 -13.01
CA HIS A 55 4.40 -10.27 -13.23
C HIS A 55 3.93 -11.04 -11.98
N GLY A 56 4.86 -11.67 -11.25
CA GLY A 56 4.53 -12.36 -10.00
C GLY A 56 4.09 -11.40 -8.91
N LEU A 57 4.77 -10.25 -8.80
CA LEU A 57 4.37 -9.19 -7.88
C LEU A 57 3.00 -8.62 -8.22
N ALA A 58 2.68 -8.42 -9.51
CA ALA A 58 1.36 -7.95 -9.94
C ALA A 58 0.26 -8.95 -9.60
N ILE A 59 0.46 -10.25 -9.87
CA ILE A 59 -0.50 -11.30 -9.51
C ILE A 59 -0.74 -11.33 -7.99
N ALA A 60 0.30 -11.15 -7.18
CA ALA A 60 0.16 -11.13 -5.72
C ALA A 60 -0.49 -9.83 -5.22
N ALA A 61 -0.20 -8.69 -5.84
CA ALA A 61 -0.70 -7.38 -5.44
C ALA A 61 -2.21 -7.24 -5.65
N ILE A 62 -2.78 -7.83 -6.69
CA ILE A 62 -4.23 -7.76 -6.98
C ILE A 62 -5.09 -8.30 -5.83
N PRO A 63 -4.97 -9.60 -5.43
CA PRO A 63 -5.77 -10.14 -4.33
C PRO A 63 -5.40 -9.50 -3.00
N TYR A 64 -4.13 -9.12 -2.82
CA TYR A 64 -3.70 -8.39 -1.63
C TYR A 64 -4.49 -7.08 -1.46
N THR A 65 -4.45 -6.20 -2.46
CA THR A 65 -5.17 -4.92 -2.44
C THR A 65 -6.68 -5.11 -2.37
N ALA A 66 -7.23 -6.10 -3.08
CA ALA A 66 -8.65 -6.41 -3.05
C ALA A 66 -9.14 -6.78 -1.64
N VAL A 67 -8.32 -7.46 -0.84
CA VAL A 67 -8.63 -7.80 0.56
C VAL A 67 -8.43 -6.60 1.50
N GLN A 68 -7.46 -5.72 1.22
CA GLN A 68 -7.19 -4.57 2.10
C GLN A 68 -8.32 -3.52 2.10
N ILE A 69 -9.03 -3.34 0.98
CA ILE A 69 -10.15 -2.38 0.90
C ILE A 69 -11.27 -2.71 1.91
N PRO A 70 -11.86 -3.92 1.91
CA PRO A 70 -12.89 -4.29 2.89
C PRO A 70 -12.33 -4.37 4.32
N LEU A 71 -11.10 -4.86 4.51
CA LEU A 71 -10.46 -4.88 5.82
C LEU A 71 -10.32 -3.47 6.42
N TRP A 72 -9.90 -2.49 5.63
CA TRP A 72 -9.83 -1.10 6.05
C TRP A 72 -11.21 -0.56 6.43
N TYR A 73 -12.24 -0.82 5.61
CA TYR A 73 -13.60 -0.36 5.87
C TYR A 73 -14.12 -0.88 7.21
N ILE A 74 -13.94 -2.18 7.48
CA ILE A 74 -14.35 -2.82 8.73
C ILE A 74 -13.52 -2.32 9.91
N ALA A 75 -12.18 -2.26 9.77
CA ALA A 75 -11.28 -1.87 10.85
C ALA A 75 -11.47 -0.41 11.28
N LYS A 76 -11.86 0.46 10.34
CA LYS A 76 -12.15 1.87 10.64
C LYS A 76 -13.58 2.10 11.16
N ALA A 77 -14.49 1.15 10.98
CA ALA A 77 -15.85 1.14 11.53
C ALA A 77 -16.60 2.48 11.42
N GLY A 78 -16.47 3.19 10.30
CA GLY A 78 -17.11 4.49 10.07
C GLY A 78 -16.32 5.72 10.53
N ASN A 79 -15.22 5.55 11.27
CA ASN A 79 -14.29 6.63 11.61
C ASN A 79 -13.28 6.87 10.48
N PHE A 80 -13.78 7.35 9.34
CA PHE A 80 -12.96 7.65 8.18
C PHE A 80 -12.28 9.02 8.35
N THR A 81 -10.97 9.00 8.51
CA THR A 81 -10.15 10.20 8.68
C THR A 81 -9.73 10.76 7.32
N LEU A 82 -9.34 12.04 7.29
CA LEU A 82 -8.79 12.67 6.08
C LEU A 82 -7.58 11.89 5.54
N VAL A 83 -6.71 11.39 6.43
CA VAL A 83 -5.57 10.53 6.07
C VAL A 83 -6.03 9.27 5.35
N GLY A 84 -7.10 8.64 5.84
CA GLY A 84 -7.72 7.48 5.20
C GLY A 84 -8.24 7.77 3.79
N TYR A 85 -8.83 8.94 3.54
CA TYR A 85 -9.28 9.31 2.19
C TYR A 85 -8.13 9.59 1.23
N VAL A 86 -7.09 10.32 1.69
CA VAL A 86 -5.89 10.59 0.89
C VAL A 86 -5.23 9.29 0.45
N ASP A 87 -5.11 8.33 1.37
CA ASP A 87 -4.60 6.99 1.07
C ASP A 87 -5.35 6.30 -0.09
N LYS A 88 -6.70 6.33 -0.07
CA LYS A 88 -7.49 5.68 -1.13
C LYS A 88 -7.35 6.37 -2.48
N ILE A 89 -7.19 7.69 -2.50
CA ILE A 89 -6.92 8.43 -3.73
C ILE A 89 -5.54 8.03 -4.27
N VAL A 90 -4.50 8.05 -3.44
CA VAL A 90 -3.12 7.67 -3.83
C VAL A 90 -3.06 6.24 -4.36
N LEU A 91 -3.81 5.31 -3.76
CA LEU A 91 -3.86 3.90 -4.18
C LEU A 91 -4.52 3.70 -5.55
N LEU A 92 -5.49 4.56 -5.92
CA LEU A 92 -6.31 4.42 -7.14
C LEU A 92 -5.81 5.26 -8.33
N CYS A 93 -4.78 6.09 -8.14
CA CYS A 93 -4.10 6.86 -9.19
C CYS A 93 -2.97 6.06 -9.84
#